data_AF-A0A9D9D9A5-F1
#
_entry.id   AF-A0A9D9D9A5-F1
#
_cell.length_a   1.000
_cell.length_b   1.000
_cell.length_c   1.000
_cell.angle_alpha   90.00
_cell.angle_beta   90.00
_cell.angle_gamma   90.00
#
_symmetry.space_group_name_H-M   'P 1'
#
loop_
_entity.id
_entity.type
_entity.pdbx_description
1 polymer ?
#
loop_
_entity_poly.entity_id
_entity_poly.type
_entity_poly.pdbx_seq_one_letter_code
_entity_poly.pdbx_strand_id
1 'polypeptide(L)'
;MNFLKKIAVKVVLSLYLKFEKSIWRIVAESYKTRLGKCGKNVKFNGKIFISRPELLEIEDNVHIGHNASILSGGKVYIGANTHIGPNLVI
;
A
#
# COMPACT_ATOMS: atom_id res chain seq x y z
N MET A 1 -23.55 -16.48 25.36
CA MET A 1 -22.19 -16.29 24.81
C MET A 1 -21.48 -15.19 25.59
N ASN A 2 -20.59 -15.56 26.51
CA ASN A 2 -20.15 -14.72 27.64
C ASN A 2 -19.34 -13.49 27.20
N PHE A 3 -19.60 -12.34 27.83
CA PHE A 3 -18.99 -11.03 27.58
C PHE A 3 -17.45 -11.08 27.50
N LEU A 4 -16.81 -11.88 28.36
CA LEU A 4 -15.36 -12.14 28.36
C LEU A 4 -14.83 -12.70 27.02
N LYS A 5 -15.57 -13.62 26.38
CA LYS A 5 -15.16 -14.19 25.08
C LYS A 5 -15.17 -13.13 23.98
N LYS A 6 -16.10 -12.17 24.00
CA LYS A 6 -16.16 -11.07 23.01
C LYS A 6 -14.94 -10.14 23.13
N ILE A 7 -14.51 -9.85 24.36
CA ILE A 7 -13.32 -9.03 24.60
C ILE A 7 -12.07 -9.73 24.09
N ALA A 8 -11.87 -11.00 24.44
CA ALA A 8 -10.73 -11.80 23.97
C ALA A 8 -10.64 -11.83 22.44
N VAL A 9 -11.76 -12.07 21.75
CA VAL A 9 -11.81 -12.07 20.27
C VAL A 9 -11.41 -10.71 19.69
N LYS A 10 -11.91 -9.60 20.24
CA LYS A 10 -11.54 -8.25 19.77
C LYS A 10 -10.05 -7.96 19.93
N VAL A 11 -9.44 -8.38 21.05
CA VAL A 11 -8.01 -8.18 21.31
C VAL A 11 -7.18 -8.98 20.30
N VAL A 12 -7.48 -10.27 20.13
CA VAL A 12 -6.78 -11.13 19.16
C VAL A 12 -6.92 -10.58 17.74
N LEU A 13 -8.13 -10.18 17.35
CA LEU A 13 -8.37 -9.58 16.02
C LEU A 13 -7.58 -8.28 15.84
N SER A 14 -7.56 -7.40 16.84
CA SER A 14 -6.80 -6.15 16.79
C SER A 14 -5.29 -6.39 16.64
N LEU A 15 -4.75 -7.38 17.35
CA LEU A 15 -3.35 -7.79 17.23
C LEU A 15 -3.05 -8.34 15.84
N TYR A 16 -3.91 -9.22 15.31
CA TYR A 16 -3.78 -9.76 13.96
C TYR A 16 -3.78 -8.64 12.91
N LEU A 17 -4.74 -7.71 12.96
CA LEU A 17 -4.82 -6.60 12.01
C LEU A 17 -3.61 -5.66 12.08
N LYS A 18 -3.07 -5.40 13.29
CA LYS A 18 -1.84 -4.62 13.45
C LYS A 18 -0.63 -5.32 12.84
N PHE A 19 -0.52 -6.62 13.08
CA PHE A 19 0.56 -7.44 12.52
C PHE A 19 0.50 -7.48 10.99
N GLU A 20 -0.68 -7.75 10.43
CA GLU A 20 -0.92 -7.75 8.99
C GLU A 20 -0.55 -6.41 8.35
N LYS A 21 -0.97 -5.29 8.96
CA LYS A 21 -0.62 -3.94 8.50
C LYS A 21 0.89 -3.71 8.47
N SER A 22 1.65 -4.26 9.42
CA SER A 22 3.11 -4.13 9.47
C SER A 22 3.78 -4.93 8.35
N ILE A 23 3.31 -6.16 8.07
CA ILE A 23 3.80 -6.96 6.93
C ILE A 23 3.59 -6.19 5.62
N TRP A 24 2.37 -5.68 5.39
CA TRP A 24 2.07 -4.98 4.15
C TRP A 24 2.90 -3.72 3.96
N ARG A 25 3.27 -3.01 5.03
CA ARG A 25 4.22 -1.89 4.92
C ARG A 25 5.57 -2.35 4.40
N ILE A 26 6.13 -3.43 4.93
CA ILE A 26 7.44 -3.94 4.51
C ILE A 26 7.40 -4.34 3.03
N VAL A 27 6.36 -5.07 2.62
CA VAL A 27 6.16 -5.45 1.21
C VAL A 27 6.02 -4.22 0.33
N ALA A 28 5.24 -3.23 0.74
CA ALA A 28 5.05 -1.99 0.00
C ALA A 28 6.39 -1.23 -0.17
N GLU A 29 7.19 -1.10 0.88
CA GLU A 29 8.51 -0.47 0.78
C GLU A 29 9.46 -1.23 -0.16
N SER A 30 9.34 -2.56 -0.24
CA SER A 30 10.14 -3.36 -1.20
C SER A 30 9.83 -3.05 -2.67
N TYR A 31 8.63 -2.53 -2.97
CA TYR A 31 8.35 -2.05 -4.33
C TYR A 31 9.14 -0.79 -4.66
N LYS A 32 9.37 0.11 -3.69
CA LYS A 32 10.04 1.40 -3.96
C LYS A 32 11.47 1.23 -4.47
N THR A 33 12.16 0.17 -4.04
CA THR A 33 13.51 -0.14 -4.52
C THR A 33 13.53 -0.67 -5.95
N ARG A 34 12.38 -1.07 -6.48
CA ARG A 34 12.21 -1.62 -7.84
C ARG A 34 11.54 -0.64 -8.80
N LEU A 35 11.08 0.52 -8.32
CA LEU A 35 10.43 1.51 -9.17
C LEU A 35 11.42 2.07 -10.20
N GLY A 36 10.94 2.36 -11.41
CA GLY A 36 11.74 3.08 -12.41
C GLY A 36 12.16 4.45 -11.91
N LYS A 37 11.28 5.13 -11.16
CA LYS A 37 11.56 6.35 -10.40
C LYS A 37 10.69 6.41 -9.15
N CYS A 38 11.30 6.75 -8.01
CA CYS A 38 10.58 7.02 -6.78
C CYS A 38 10.98 8.41 -6.24
N GLY A 39 10.05 9.36 -6.28
CA GLY A 39 10.20 10.67 -5.67
C GLY A 39 10.31 10.63 -4.15
N LYS A 40 10.53 11.80 -3.57
CA LYS A 40 10.56 12.04 -2.13
C LYS A 40 9.14 12.00 -1.57
N ASN A 41 9.01 11.54 -0.32
CA ASN A 41 7.72 11.51 0.41
C ASN A 41 6.61 10.70 -0.32
N VAL A 42 7.00 9.66 -1.06
CA VAL A 42 6.05 8.67 -1.63
C VAL A 42 5.59 7.71 -0.53
N LYS A 43 4.27 7.55 -0.38
CA LYS A 43 3.66 6.70 0.67
C LYS A 43 2.71 5.67 0.08
N PHE A 44 2.92 4.42 0.46
CA PHE A 44 2.03 3.31 0.17
C PHE A 44 1.27 2.93 1.43
N ASN A 45 -0.05 3.18 1.45
CA ASN A 45 -0.87 3.05 2.63
C ASN A 45 -1.50 1.65 2.72
N GLY A 46 -0.69 0.66 3.08
CA GLY A 46 -1.14 -0.72 3.30
C GLY A 46 -0.81 -1.63 2.11
N LYS A 47 -1.70 -2.59 1.81
CA LYS A 47 -1.48 -3.53 0.70
C LYS A 47 -1.53 -2.77 -0.63
N ILE A 48 -0.51 -2.91 -1.46
CA ILE A 48 -0.49 -2.38 -2.83
C ILE A 48 -0.03 -3.50 -3.73
N PHE A 49 -0.61 -3.59 -4.93
CA PHE A 49 -0.14 -4.47 -5.99
C PHE A 49 0.40 -3.62 -7.15
N ILE A 50 1.60 -3.97 -7.63
CA ILE A 50 2.22 -3.34 -8.80
C ILE A 50 2.73 -4.46 -9.71
N SER A 51 2.24 -4.53 -10.94
CA SER A 51 2.57 -5.64 -11.85
C SER A 51 4.02 -5.61 -12.34
N ARG A 52 4.51 -4.42 -12.72
CA ARG A 52 5.86 -4.18 -13.26
C ARG A 52 6.46 -2.89 -12.68
N PRO A 53 6.99 -2.94 -11.44
CA PRO A 53 7.46 -1.75 -10.72
C PRO A 53 8.47 -0.91 -11.52
N GLU A 54 9.34 -1.55 -12.27
CA GLU A 54 10.36 -0.93 -13.11
C GLU A 54 9.80 -0.02 -14.22
N LEU A 55 8.53 -0.20 -14.60
CA LEU A 55 7.82 0.63 -15.57
C LEU A 55 6.95 1.72 -14.92
N LEU A 56 6.97 1.82 -13.59
CA LEU A 56 6.24 2.83 -12.84
C LEU A 56 7.20 3.94 -12.37
N GLU A 57 6.89 5.17 -12.75
CA GLU A 57 7.57 6.37 -12.30
C GLU A 57 6.63 7.19 -11.43
N ILE A 58 7.07 7.49 -10.20
CA ILE A 58 6.30 8.26 -9.22
C ILE A 58 7.11 9.49 -8.82
N GLU A 59 6.50 10.66 -8.91
CA GLU A 59 7.10 11.93 -8.48
C GLU A 59 6.96 12.18 -6.96
N ASP A 60 7.41 13.35 -6.52
CA ASP A 60 7.38 13.77 -5.12
C ASP A 60 5.96 13.91 -4.57
N ASN A 61 5.80 13.63 -3.26
CA ASN A 61 4.56 13.82 -2.50
C ASN A 61 3.35 13.01 -3.02
N VAL A 62 3.59 11.80 -3.52
CA VAL A 62 2.50 10.91 -3.97
C VAL A 62 2.07 9.96 -2.86
N HIS A 63 0.77 9.90 -2.59
CA HIS A 63 0.19 8.96 -1.63
C HIS A 63 -0.76 7.99 -2.33
N ILE A 64 -0.58 6.69 -2.09
CA ILE A 64 -1.40 5.63 -2.68
C ILE A 64 -2.16 4.90 -1.58
N GLY A 65 -3.48 4.87 -1.72
CA GLY A 65 -4.43 4.31 -0.77
C GLY A 65 -4.39 2.78 -0.67
N HIS A 66 -4.99 2.26 0.40
CA HIS A 66 -5.02 0.84 0.68
C HIS A 66 -5.66 0.02 -0.44
N ASN A 67 -5.06 -1.13 -0.74
CA ASN A 67 -5.53 -2.12 -1.71
C ASN A 67 -5.62 -1.57 -3.15
N ALA A 68 -4.81 -0.57 -3.49
CA ALA A 68 -4.69 -0.11 -4.87
C ALA A 68 -3.89 -1.12 -5.72
N SER A 69 -4.24 -1.24 -7.00
CA SER A 69 -3.56 -2.07 -7.99
C SER A 69 -3.09 -1.20 -9.16
N ILE A 70 -1.80 -1.28 -9.49
CA ILE A 70 -1.19 -0.56 -10.60
C ILE A 70 -0.66 -1.57 -11.62
N LEU A 71 -1.39 -1.69 -12.72
CA LEU A 71 -1.09 -2.53 -13.86
C LEU A 71 -0.20 -1.74 -14.83
N SER A 72 1.08 -1.62 -14.49
CA SER A 72 2.11 -0.97 -15.32
C SER A 72 2.49 -1.82 -16.54
N GLY A 73 1.50 -2.13 -17.37
CA GLY A 73 1.67 -2.91 -18.58
C GLY A 73 2.43 -2.17 -19.68
N GLY A 74 2.16 -0.88 -19.77
CA GLY A 74 3.02 0.13 -20.38
C GLY A 74 3.66 0.99 -19.29
N LYS A 75 4.49 1.95 -19.70
CA LYS A 75 5.08 2.93 -18.77
C LYS A 75 3.96 3.74 -18.11
N VAL A 76 3.88 3.72 -16.78
CA VAL A 76 2.92 4.50 -15.99
C VAL A 76 3.66 5.61 -15.27
N TYR A 77 3.11 6.82 -15.37
CA TYR A 77 3.65 8.02 -14.74
C TYR A 77 2.63 8.60 -13.76
N ILE A 78 3.02 8.77 -12.50
CA ILE A 78 2.21 9.44 -11.47
C ILE A 78 2.89 10.75 -11.09
N GLY A 79 2.24 11.85 -11.43
CA GLY A 79 2.75 13.21 -11.22
C GLY A 79 2.79 13.64 -9.75
N ALA A 80 3.55 14.70 -9.48
CA ALA A 80 3.80 15.18 -8.13
C ALA A 80 2.50 15.64 -7.42
N ASN A 81 2.46 15.51 -6.10
CA ASN A 81 1.32 15.90 -5.25
C ASN A 81 0.01 15.16 -5.58
N THR A 82 0.09 13.94 -6.10
CA THR A 82 -1.08 13.11 -6.42
C THR A 82 -1.53 12.29 -5.21
N HIS A 83 -2.84 12.21 -5.00
CA HIS A 83 -3.45 11.29 -4.03
C HIS A 83 -4.31 10.26 -4.77
N ILE A 84 -3.97 8.98 -4.63
CA ILE A 84 -4.76 7.86 -5.13
C ILE A 84 -5.57 7.26 -3.98
N GLY A 85 -6.88 7.16 -4.17
CA GLY A 85 -7.79 6.57 -3.19
C GLY A 85 -7.61 5.06 -3.00
N PRO A 86 -8.26 4.47 -1.97
CA PRO A 86 -8.20 3.03 -1.74
C PRO A 86 -8.96 2.24 -2.83
N ASN A 87 -8.55 0.99 -3.06
CA ASN A 87 -9.13 0.05 -4.04
C ASN A 87 -9.10 0.49 -5.50
N LEU A 88 -8.34 1.54 -5.82
CA LEU A 88 -8.23 2.03 -7.18
C LEU A 88 -7.42 1.07 -8.06
N VAL A 89 -7.82 0.92 -9.32
CA VAL A 89 -7.12 0.13 -10.33
C VAL A 89 -6.73 1.06 -11.48
N ILE A 90 -5.44 1.11 -11.79
CA ILE A 90 -4.87 1.79 -12.97
C ILE A 90 -4.22 0.74 -13.85
#